data_AF-A0A963MT78-F1
#
_entry.id   AF-A0A963MT78-F1
#
_cell.length_a   1.000
_cell.length_b   1.000
_cell.length_c   1.000
_cell.angle_alpha   90.00
_cell.angle_beta   90.00
_cell.angle_gamma   90.00
#
_symmetry.space_group_name_H-M   'P 1'
#
loop_
_entity.id
_entity.type
_entity.pdbx_description
1 polymer ?
#
loop_
_entity_poly.entity_id
_entity_poly.type
_entity_poly.pdbx_seq_one_letter_code
_entity_poly.pdbx_strand_id
1 'polypeptide(L)' 'MNTMKTVLLIGAAMALAACSEVPQVTHYEAGSYSGKPDTRPWESATYGGDKALWESDMRARARKQTEIGRMPPG' A
#
# COMPACT_ATOMS: atom_id res chain seq x y z
N MET A 1 41.36 -33.23 -16.76
CA MET A 1 41.34 -32.61 -15.41
C MET A 1 41.01 -31.11 -15.40
N ASN A 2 41.23 -30.38 -16.50
CA ASN A 2 40.85 -28.96 -16.59
C ASN A 2 39.35 -28.71 -16.81
N THR A 3 38.71 -29.47 -17.70
CA THR A 3 37.29 -29.30 -18.05
C THR A 3 36.35 -29.40 -16.86
N MET A 4 36.58 -30.35 -15.96
CA MET A 4 35.75 -30.53 -14.76
C MET A 4 35.90 -29.37 -13.77
N LYS A 5 37.11 -28.79 -13.66
CA LYS A 5 37.33 -27.58 -12.85
C LYS A 5 36.67 -26.36 -13.48
N THR A 6 36.69 -26.24 -14.81
CA THR A 6 36.04 -25.15 -15.52
C THR A 6 34.52 -25.17 -15.32
N VAL A 7 33.90 -26.35 -15.42
CA VAL A 7 32.45 -26.52 -15.17
C VAL A 7 32.09 -26.13 -13.74
N LEU A 8 32.91 -26.55 -12.76
CA LEU A 8 32.66 -26.28 -11.35
C LEU A 8 32.81 -24.78 -11.01
N LEU A 9 33.78 -24.10 -11.62
CA LEU A 9 33.97 -22.64 -11.48
C LEU A 9 32.82 -21.84 -12.08
N ILE A 10 32.32 -22.23 -13.26
CA ILE A 10 31.18 -21.57 -13.90
C ILE A 10 29.90 -21.77 -13.07
N GLY A 11 29.67 -22.98 -12.57
CA GLY A 11 28.52 -23.27 -11.70
C GLY A 11 28.52 -22.44 -10.42
N ALA A 12 29.68 -22.29 -9.78
CA ALA A 12 29.81 -21.45 -8.58
C ALA A 12 29.52 -19.96 -8.87
N ALA A 13 30.02 -19.44 -9.99
CA ALA A 13 29.76 -18.05 -10.39
C ALA A 13 28.27 -17.77 -10.64
N MET A 14 27.55 -18.70 -11.28
CA MET A 14 26.11 -18.54 -11.51
C MET A 14 25.28 -18.63 -10.22
N ALA A 15 25.68 -19.47 -9.26
CA ALA A 15 25.02 -19.56 -7.97
C ALA A 15 25.12 -18.25 -7.16
N LEU A 16 26.22 -17.51 -7.27
CA LEU A 16 26.36 -16.18 -6.65
C LEU A 16 25.49 -15.12 -7.33
N ALA A 17 25.26 -15.22 -8.63
CA ALA A 17 24.41 -14.28 -9.37
C ALA A 17 22.91 -14.49 -9.12
N ALA A 18 22.50 -15.68 -8.68
CA ALA A 18 21.11 -16.02 -8.40
C ALA A 18 20.52 -15.32 -7.14
N CYS A 19 21.36 -14.73 -6.29
CA CYS A 19 20.93 -13.89 -5.17
C CYS A 19 20.89 -12.39 -5.51
N SER A 20 20.99 -12.00 -6.78
CA SER A 20 20.82 -10.60 -7.17
C SER A 20 19.33 -10.22 -7.12
N GLU A 21 18.89 -9.77 -5.95
CA GLU A 21 17.57 -9.16 -5.80
C GLU A 21 17.52 -7.89 -6.64
N VAL A 22 16.71 -7.91 -7.69
CA VAL A 22 16.45 -6.73 -8.49
C VAL A 22 15.61 -5.79 -7.63
N PRO A 23 15.95 -4.49 -7.54
CA PRO A 23 15.15 -3.54 -6.78
C PRO A 23 13.70 -3.59 -7.27
N GLN A 24 12.77 -4.03 -6.41
CA GLN A 24 11.32 -4.02 -6.70
C GLN A 24 10.75 -2.60 -6.54
N VAL A 25 11.52 -1.59 -6.92
CA VAL A 25 11.06 -0.21 -6.93
C VAL A 25 10.33 0.04 -8.22
N THR A 26 9.06 0.40 -8.07
CA THR A 26 8.28 1.10 -9.10
C THR A 26 9.12 2.26 -9.62
N HIS A 27 9.30 2.36 -10.95
CA HIS A 27 9.94 3.53 -11.58
C HIS A 27 9.41 4.82 -10.95
N TYR A 28 10.28 5.52 -10.22
CA TYR A 28 9.91 6.75 -9.51
C TYR A 28 10.10 7.93 -10.47
N GLU A 29 8.99 8.37 -11.04
CA GLU A 29 8.89 9.60 -11.84
C GLU A 29 8.80 10.77 -10.86
N ALA A 30 9.87 11.56 -10.75
CA ALA A 30 9.96 12.67 -9.80
C ALA A 30 8.81 13.67 -10.01
N GLY A 31 8.01 13.89 -8.96
CA GLY A 31 6.83 14.77 -9.00
C GLY A 31 5.51 14.05 -9.33
N SER A 32 5.54 12.73 -9.55
CA SER A 32 4.34 11.91 -9.69
C SER A 32 4.18 10.93 -8.54
N TYR A 33 2.94 10.69 -8.12
CA TYR A 33 2.62 9.64 -7.17
C TYR A 33 2.41 8.33 -7.93
N SER A 34 3.37 7.41 -7.84
CA SER A 34 3.32 6.09 -8.51
C SER A 34 2.44 5.06 -7.78
N GLY A 35 1.77 5.45 -6.69
CA GLY A 35 0.85 4.60 -5.94
C GLY A 35 -0.56 4.55 -6.54
N LYS A 36 -1.45 3.78 -5.92
CA LYS A 36 -2.87 3.74 -6.32
C LYS A 36 -3.45 5.16 -6.19
N PRO A 37 -4.16 5.70 -7.20
CA PRO A 37 -4.73 7.05 -7.10
C PRO A 37 -5.56 7.21 -5.82
N ASP A 38 -5.27 8.28 -5.08
CA ASP A 38 -5.99 8.64 -3.86
C ASP A 38 -7.40 9.11 -4.23
N THR A 39 -8.37 8.22 -4.08
CA THR A 39 -9.80 8.56 -4.17
C THR A 39 -10.27 9.08 -2.83
N ARG A 40 -10.97 10.21 -2.83
CA ARG A 40 -11.53 10.76 -1.59
C ARG A 40 -12.59 9.79 -1.02
N PRO A 41 -12.76 9.68 0.31
CA PRO A 41 -13.71 8.71 0.89
C PRO A 41 -15.15 8.87 0.40
N TRP A 42 -15.60 10.10 0.12
CA TRP A 42 -16.94 10.39 -0.39
C TRP A 42 -17.11 10.05 -1.88
N GLU A 43 -16.04 9.74 -2.61
CA GLU A 43 -16.10 9.27 -4.01
C GLU A 43 -16.40 7.77 -4.11
N SER A 44 -16.47 7.06 -2.98
CA SER A 44 -16.89 5.66 -2.96
C SER A 44 -18.34 5.50 -3.42
N ALA A 45 -18.69 4.32 -3.94
CA ALA A 45 -20.05 4.00 -4.42
C ALA A 45 -21.14 4.24 -3.37
N THR A 46 -20.81 4.09 -2.08
CA THR A 46 -21.71 4.33 -0.95
C THR A 46 -22.17 5.79 -0.86
N TYR A 47 -21.29 6.73 -1.20
CA TYR A 47 -21.56 8.17 -1.08
C TYR A 47 -21.76 8.84 -2.43
N GLY A 48 -21.36 8.21 -3.54
CA GLY A 48 -21.64 8.70 -4.90
C GLY A 48 -21.07 10.09 -5.19
N GLY A 49 -20.02 10.51 -4.48
CA GLY A 49 -19.45 11.86 -4.55
C GLY A 49 -20.05 12.86 -3.55
N ASP A 50 -21.08 12.50 -2.78
CA ASP A 50 -21.70 13.39 -1.80
C ASP A 50 -20.83 13.54 -0.54
N LYS A 51 -20.02 14.60 -0.56
CA LYS A 51 -19.18 14.99 0.56
C LYS A 51 -20.00 15.36 1.80
N ALA A 52 -21.15 16.02 1.64
CA ALA A 52 -21.94 16.49 2.77
C ALA A 52 -22.57 15.31 3.53
N LEU A 53 -23.07 14.31 2.80
CA LEU A 53 -23.56 13.07 3.38
C LEU A 53 -22.46 12.31 4.13
N TRP A 54 -21.28 12.17 3.50
CA TRP A 54 -20.12 11.55 4.15
C TRP A 54 -19.73 12.26 5.45
N GLU A 55 -19.63 13.59 5.44
CA GLU A 55 -19.28 14.37 6.63
C GLU A 55 -20.34 14.24 7.73
N SER A 56 -21.63 14.24 7.37
CA SER A 56 -22.73 14.04 8.32
C SER A 56 -22.61 12.68 9.02
N ASP A 57 -22.39 11.62 8.25
CA ASP A 57 -22.17 10.26 8.77
C ASP A 57 -20.95 10.19 9.69
N MET A 58 -19.84 10.83 9.31
CA MET A 58 -18.63 10.89 10.14
C MET A 58 -18.90 11.56 11.49
N ARG A 59 -19.61 12.70 11.49
CA ARG A 59 -20.00 13.39 12.74
C ARG A 59 -20.89 12.52 13.61
N ALA A 60 -21.88 11.85 13.01
CA ALA A 60 -22.78 10.94 13.72
C ALA A 60 -22.01 9.77 14.37
N ARG A 61 -21.04 9.19 13.65
CA ARG A 61 -20.15 8.13 14.18
C ARG A 61 -19.30 8.65 15.33
N ALA A 62 -18.65 9.80 15.16
CA ALA A 62 -17.82 10.41 16.20
C ALA A 62 -18.61 10.70 17.47
N ARG A 63 -19.86 11.17 17.36
CA ARG A 63 -20.72 11.41 18.53
C ARG A 63 -21.00 10.16 19.35
N LYS A 64 -21.13 8.99 18.70
CA LYS A 64 -21.28 7.70 19.41
C LYS A 64 -19.98 7.21 20.08
N GLN A 65 -18.86 7.87 19.78
CA GLN A 65 -17.55 7.59 20.36
C GLN A 65 -17.19 8.51 21.53
N THR A 66 -18.01 9.50 21.86
CA THR A 66 -17.79 10.35 23.03
C THR A 66 -18.61 9.89 24.23
N GLU A 67 -18.10 10.16 25.43
CA GLU A 67 -18.79 9.95 26.73
C GLU A 67 -20.22 10.54 26.71
N ILE A 68 -20.36 11.77 26.19
CA ILE A 68 -21.65 12.48 26.05
C ILE A 68 -22.66 11.67 25.20
N GLY A 69 -22.20 10.92 24.20
CA GLY A 69 -23.06 10.10 23.36
C GLY A 69 -23.30 8.69 23.89
N ARG A 70 -22.55 8.25 24.91
CA ARG A 70 -22.64 6.90 25.49
C ARG A 70 -23.38 6.85 26.83
N MET A 71 -23.41 7.96 27.57
CA MET A 71 -24.16 8.02 28.83
C MET A 71 -25.67 8.08 28.56
N PRO A 72 -26.49 7.32 29.31
CA PRO A 72 -27.93 7.49 29.29
C PRO A 72 -28.29 8.91 29.77
N PRO A 73 -29.40 9.50 29.28
CA PRO A 73 -29.88 10.77 29.82
C PRO A 73 -30.17 10.58 31.32
N GLY A 74 -29.51 11.41 32.15
CA GLY A 74 -29.73 11.47 33.60
C GLY A 74 -31.02 12.20 33.96
#